data_AF-A0A970V115-F1
#
_entry.id   AF-A0A970V115-F1
#
_cell.length_a   1.000
_cell.length_b   1.000
_cell.length_c   1.000
_cell.angle_alpha   90.00
_cell.angle_beta   90.00
_cell.angle_gamma   90.00
#
_symmetry.space_group_name_H-M   'P 1'
#
loop_
_entity.id
_entity.type
_entity.pdbx_description
1 polymer ?
#
loop_
_entity_poly.entity_id
_entity_poly.type
_entity_poly.pdbx_seq_one_letter_code
_entity_poly.pdbx_strand_id
1 'polypeptide(L)'
;MVLRQQSLMVLCLTVGLSALNPLLAEDVTWSMDSLSQIVQPMRHSMEGRIPLMCWNLPLPADEKLLEMQGDGSLRKAIETLAERGIVPTVVMGWNWDPAGALAMAQTLQEAGQPVYVLAAFGIVDGEKALYAESPKFTGPWPWDETGQVTWKGTRDWPCLPVYDVSQSVAFYREWMQRFKNAGITVDAVWTDYEGLPYAWNFIYESQKQAECAKHYPPGALDSWHSFASYVGELRARILQEAIADPVHEFFPQALVSNYGSAASSEAYPFVGSVGAVSPPCTIGHLSAVMPSVYAGGRHLGRYYNMDWPVTQAEADNIYFTTLLSTISTSMANKGTKLGIPYVCRYLPTSEESRYDLGMSAGVYREMLRHAFLRGTDGLYLFNLGFPGSRVTPQESLESVEDARSVMDEMLMFREFLEQGQPMNFDLPAMRTYGIVWSGLALPDRVLVRVFTFGPETRTLDLIPFPGVAVKLEATNRGATYLVDRAGRARVVRRGLL
;
A
#
# COMPACT_ATOMS: atom_id res chain seq x y z
N MET A 1 52.58 -2.04 65.01
CA MET A 1 52.68 -1.18 63.81
C MET A 1 51.38 -1.36 63.03
N VAL A 2 50.43 -0.47 63.31
CA VAL A 2 49.09 -0.32 62.73
C VAL A 2 49.06 1.11 62.19
N LEU A 3 48.45 1.36 61.02
CA LEU A 3 47.79 2.61 60.57
C LEU A 3 47.60 2.54 59.03
N ARG A 4 46.34 2.48 58.54
CA ARG A 4 45.49 3.59 58.01
C ARG A 4 45.85 3.99 56.56
N GLN A 5 44.94 4.05 55.60
CA GLN A 5 43.90 5.08 55.29
C GLN A 5 43.41 4.77 53.84
N GLN A 6 42.29 5.18 53.25
CA GLN A 6 41.05 5.86 53.62
C GLN A 6 40.10 5.75 52.40
N SER A 7 38.80 5.73 52.65
CA SER A 7 37.70 5.76 51.67
C SER A 7 37.66 7.04 50.83
N LEU A 8 37.21 6.94 49.57
CA LEU A 8 36.52 8.05 48.89
C LEU A 8 35.39 7.49 48.02
N MET A 9 34.16 7.72 48.50
CA MET A 9 32.89 7.41 47.85
C MET A 9 32.46 8.72 47.17
N VAL A 10 32.48 8.77 45.84
CA VAL A 10 31.96 9.91 45.08
C VAL A 10 30.51 9.61 44.72
N LEU A 11 29.63 10.34 45.39
CA LEU A 11 28.20 10.44 45.13
C LEU A 11 28.02 11.36 43.91
N CYS A 12 27.61 10.80 42.76
CA CYS A 12 27.05 11.59 41.67
C CYS A 12 25.54 11.35 41.61
N LEU A 13 24.79 12.42 41.90
CA LEU A 13 23.35 12.52 41.73
C LEU A 13 22.97 12.26 40.26
N THR A 14 22.20 11.20 40.02
CA THR A 14 21.32 11.08 38.85
C THR A 14 19.94 11.60 39.22
N VAL A 15 19.67 12.84 38.85
CA VAL A 15 18.33 13.43 38.89
C VAL A 15 17.60 13.11 37.57
N GLY A 16 16.56 12.29 37.68
CA GLY A 16 15.25 12.52 37.07
C GLY A 16 15.09 12.43 35.54
N LEU A 17 14.74 11.24 35.06
CA LEU A 17 13.87 10.90 33.89
C LEU A 17 13.84 9.36 33.93
N SER A 18 12.79 8.66 34.34
CA SER A 18 11.44 8.66 33.82
C SER A 18 10.53 7.91 34.81
N ALA A 19 9.60 8.62 35.44
CA ALA A 19 8.43 7.98 36.05
C ALA A 19 7.31 8.00 35.00
N LEU A 20 7.36 7.05 34.07
CA LEU A 20 6.18 6.63 33.32
C LEU A 20 5.77 5.28 33.91
N ASN A 21 4.49 5.22 34.30
CA ASN A 21 3.81 4.10 34.93
C ASN A 21 4.29 2.70 34.46
N PRO A 22 4.69 1.81 35.38
CA PRO A 22 4.63 0.38 35.14
C PRO A 22 3.20 -0.07 35.47
N LEU A 23 2.22 0.38 34.67
CA LEU A 23 1.03 -0.45 34.51
C LEU A 23 1.50 -1.57 33.59
N LEU A 24 1.57 -2.78 34.15
CA LEU A 24 1.84 -4.02 33.43
C LEU A 24 1.20 -3.93 32.05
N ALA A 25 2.00 -3.90 30.98
CA ALA A 25 1.46 -3.99 29.64
C ALA A 25 0.65 -5.29 29.60
N GLU A 26 -0.67 -5.18 29.46
CA GLU A 26 -1.51 -6.34 29.17
C GLU A 26 -0.91 -7.06 27.96
N ASP A 27 -0.92 -8.39 27.96
CA ASP A 27 -0.46 -9.16 26.81
C ASP A 27 -1.27 -8.72 25.58
N VAL A 28 -0.61 -8.09 24.61
CA VAL A 28 -1.30 -7.54 23.44
C VAL A 28 -1.80 -8.68 22.57
N THR A 29 -3.13 -8.79 22.50
CA THR A 29 -3.83 -9.81 21.71
C THR A 29 -4.38 -9.23 20.42
N TRP A 30 -4.69 -10.09 19.44
CA TRP A 30 -5.40 -9.70 18.22
C TRP A 30 -6.89 -9.49 18.51
N SER A 31 -7.23 -8.35 19.13
CA SER A 31 -8.58 -8.00 19.59
C SER A 31 -8.92 -6.52 19.38
N MET A 32 -10.21 -6.18 19.34
CA MET A 32 -10.67 -4.78 19.28
C MET A 32 -10.28 -3.96 20.51
N ASP A 33 -10.12 -4.60 21.67
CA ASP A 33 -9.68 -3.92 22.91
C ASP A 33 -8.22 -3.48 22.78
N SER A 34 -7.31 -4.39 22.40
CA SER A 34 -5.91 -4.04 22.12
C SER A 34 -5.80 -2.97 21.04
N LEU A 35 -6.58 -3.09 19.96
CA LEU A 35 -6.61 -2.08 18.90
C LEU A 35 -7.02 -0.72 19.46
N SER A 36 -8.04 -0.67 20.31
CA SER A 36 -8.53 0.59 20.88
C SER A 36 -7.54 1.25 21.83
N GLN A 37 -6.73 0.45 22.54
CA GLN A 37 -5.66 0.94 23.41
C GLN A 37 -4.45 1.49 22.63
N ILE A 38 -4.05 0.82 21.54
CA ILE A 38 -2.86 1.16 20.77
C ILE A 38 -3.15 2.25 19.74
N VAL A 39 -4.18 2.05 18.92
CA VAL A 39 -4.53 2.94 17.81
C VAL A 39 -5.38 4.09 18.34
N GLN A 40 -4.89 5.31 18.18
CA GLN A 40 -5.51 6.50 18.76
C GLN A 40 -6.64 7.04 17.87
N PRO A 41 -7.69 7.66 18.44
CA PRO A 41 -8.68 8.39 17.64
C PRO A 41 -8.06 9.50 16.80
N MET A 42 -8.70 9.83 15.67
CA MET A 42 -8.35 10.96 14.81
C MET A 42 -8.56 12.27 15.55
N ARG A 43 -7.65 13.23 15.33
CA ARG A 43 -7.79 14.61 15.84
C ARG A 43 -8.41 15.52 14.79
N HIS A 44 -8.24 15.18 13.52
CA HIS A 44 -8.75 15.95 12.38
C HIS A 44 -9.85 15.17 11.67
N SER A 45 -10.83 15.91 11.13
CA SER A 45 -11.93 15.31 10.36
C SER A 45 -11.41 14.52 9.16
N MET A 46 -12.07 13.41 8.86
CA MET A 46 -11.85 12.55 7.68
C MET A 46 -12.82 12.87 6.53
N GLU A 47 -13.73 13.83 6.71
CA GLU A 47 -14.76 14.18 5.73
C GLU A 47 -14.16 14.37 4.32
N GLY A 48 -14.78 13.77 3.30
CA GLY A 48 -14.33 13.88 1.90
C GLY A 48 -13.00 13.20 1.57
N ARG A 49 -12.39 12.42 2.48
CA ARG A 49 -11.16 11.66 2.23
C ARG A 49 -11.43 10.16 2.20
N ILE A 50 -10.61 9.42 1.44
CA ILE A 50 -10.62 7.95 1.48
C ILE A 50 -10.15 7.52 2.88
N PRO A 51 -10.95 6.75 3.65
CA PRO A 51 -10.54 6.21 4.94
C PRO A 51 -9.30 5.32 4.88
N LEU A 52 -8.62 5.14 6.01
CA LEU A 52 -7.58 4.11 6.12
C LEU A 52 -8.26 2.74 6.01
N MET A 53 -7.83 1.96 5.02
CA MET A 53 -8.25 0.57 4.88
C MET A 53 -7.16 -0.33 5.45
N CYS A 54 -7.56 -1.42 6.10
CA CYS A 54 -6.65 -2.43 6.63
C CYS A 54 -7.04 -3.79 6.07
N TRP A 55 -6.05 -4.59 5.70
CA TRP A 55 -6.28 -5.92 5.14
C TRP A 55 -6.90 -6.84 6.17
N ASN A 56 -6.38 -6.77 7.40
CA ASN A 56 -6.92 -7.50 8.53
C ASN A 56 -7.26 -6.54 9.66
N LEU A 57 -8.40 -6.78 10.27
CA LEU A 57 -8.79 -6.17 11.53
C LEU A 57 -9.13 -7.28 12.52
N PRO A 58 -9.06 -7.03 13.84
CA PRO A 58 -9.45 -8.02 14.84
C PRO A 58 -10.98 -8.10 14.97
N LEU A 59 -11.65 -8.28 13.83
CA LEU A 59 -13.07 -8.56 13.69
C LEU A 59 -13.24 -10.02 13.26
N PRO A 60 -14.27 -10.72 13.76
CA PRO A 60 -14.54 -12.08 13.32
C PRO A 60 -15.19 -12.10 11.92
N ALA A 61 -15.37 -13.30 11.37
CA ALA A 61 -16.05 -13.53 10.10
C ALA A 61 -17.39 -14.26 10.29
N ASP A 62 -18.18 -14.33 9.22
CA ASP A 62 -19.35 -15.21 9.03
C ASP A 62 -20.41 -15.13 10.15
N GLU A 63 -20.89 -16.27 10.66
CA GLU A 63 -21.97 -16.38 11.65
C GLU A 63 -21.73 -15.48 12.88
N LYS A 64 -20.47 -15.28 13.26
CA LYS A 64 -20.14 -14.42 14.39
C LYS A 64 -20.48 -12.96 14.15
N LEU A 65 -20.43 -12.50 12.89
CA LEU A 65 -20.89 -11.15 12.53
C LEU A 65 -22.41 -11.01 12.70
N LEU A 66 -23.20 -12.06 12.46
CA LEU A 66 -24.65 -12.05 12.71
C LEU A 66 -24.95 -11.94 14.21
N GLU A 67 -24.24 -12.70 15.04
CA GLU A 67 -24.37 -12.60 16.50
C GLU A 67 -24.03 -11.18 16.99
N MET A 68 -22.91 -10.63 16.51
CA MET A 68 -22.46 -9.29 16.88
C MET A 68 -23.38 -8.18 16.35
N GLN A 69 -24.02 -8.39 15.19
CA GLN A 69 -25.04 -7.47 14.69
C GLN A 69 -26.26 -7.50 15.62
N GLY A 70 -26.72 -8.70 16.00
CA GLY A 70 -27.91 -8.88 16.85
C GLY A 70 -27.77 -8.32 18.27
N ASP A 71 -26.56 -8.35 18.84
CA ASP A 71 -26.30 -7.79 20.18
C ASP A 71 -25.76 -6.34 20.17
N GLY A 72 -25.55 -5.77 18.98
CA GLY A 72 -25.06 -4.40 18.77
C GLY A 72 -23.56 -4.22 18.94
N SER A 73 -22.80 -5.27 19.26
CA SER A 73 -21.34 -5.18 19.40
C SER A 73 -20.62 -4.91 18.08
N LEU A 74 -21.18 -5.34 16.94
CA LEU A 74 -20.65 -5.02 15.61
C LEU A 74 -20.72 -3.51 15.35
N ARG A 75 -21.84 -2.88 15.69
CA ARG A 75 -22.03 -1.43 15.55
C ARG A 75 -21.00 -0.66 16.38
N LYS A 76 -20.81 -1.06 17.64
CA LYS A 76 -19.81 -0.48 18.53
C LYS A 76 -18.39 -0.61 17.96
N ALA A 77 -18.04 -1.77 17.41
CA ALA A 77 -16.73 -1.99 16.81
C ALA A 77 -16.51 -1.10 15.58
N ILE A 78 -17.53 -0.96 14.71
CA ILE A 78 -17.48 -0.07 13.54
C ILE A 78 -17.29 1.39 13.95
N GLU A 79 -18.03 1.88 14.95
CA GLU A 79 -17.88 3.25 15.46
C GLU A 79 -16.49 3.47 16.06
N THR A 80 -15.96 2.47 16.78
CA THR A 80 -14.61 2.49 17.34
C THR A 80 -13.53 2.63 16.24
N LEU A 81 -13.70 1.96 15.11
CA LEU A 81 -12.82 2.09 13.95
C LEU A 81 -13.00 3.45 13.24
N ALA A 82 -14.24 3.91 13.10
CA ALA A 82 -14.56 5.19 12.47
C ALA A 82 -13.95 6.39 13.22
N GLU A 83 -13.96 6.38 14.55
CA GLU A 83 -13.26 7.37 15.39
C GLU A 83 -11.75 7.43 15.09
N ARG A 84 -11.17 6.33 14.59
CA ARG A 84 -9.76 6.19 14.21
C ARG A 84 -9.54 6.39 12.71
N GLY A 85 -10.56 6.82 11.96
CA GLY A 85 -10.48 7.04 10.52
C GLY A 85 -10.32 5.75 9.71
N ILE A 86 -10.67 4.60 10.30
CA ILE A 86 -10.56 3.28 9.69
C ILE A 86 -11.95 2.80 9.28
N VAL A 87 -12.06 2.21 8.10
CA VAL A 87 -13.27 1.51 7.65
C VAL A 87 -12.93 0.04 7.37
N PRO A 88 -13.61 -0.92 8.02
CA PRO A 88 -13.44 -2.34 7.68
C PRO A 88 -14.06 -2.63 6.31
N THR A 89 -13.51 -3.63 5.61
CA THR A 89 -14.07 -4.08 4.33
C THR A 89 -15.07 -5.21 4.54
N VAL A 90 -16.08 -5.25 3.67
CA VAL A 90 -17.00 -6.37 3.50
C VAL A 90 -16.34 -7.37 2.56
N VAL A 91 -15.97 -8.55 3.06
CA VAL A 91 -15.29 -9.54 2.21
C VAL A 91 -16.31 -10.37 1.42
N MET A 92 -16.02 -10.59 0.14
CA MET A 92 -16.73 -11.53 -0.72
C MET A 92 -15.85 -12.74 -1.05
N GLY A 93 -16.42 -13.94 -0.96
CA GLY A 93 -15.81 -15.22 -1.33
C GLY A 93 -14.86 -15.85 -0.30
N TRP A 94 -13.99 -16.77 -0.71
CA TRP A 94 -13.15 -17.62 0.18
C TRP A 94 -13.94 -18.35 1.29
N ASN A 95 -15.08 -18.94 0.94
CA ASN A 95 -16.02 -19.61 1.85
C ASN A 95 -16.79 -18.70 2.82
N TRP A 96 -16.77 -17.37 2.63
CA TRP A 96 -17.55 -16.47 3.48
C TRP A 96 -19.05 -16.58 3.21
N ASP A 97 -19.83 -16.56 4.29
CA ASP A 97 -21.28 -16.62 4.26
C ASP A 97 -21.87 -15.27 3.77
N PRO A 98 -22.70 -15.26 2.70
CA PRO A 98 -23.44 -14.07 2.29
C PRO A 98 -24.17 -13.35 3.41
N ALA A 99 -24.66 -14.07 4.44
CA ALA A 99 -25.35 -13.42 5.56
C ALA A 99 -24.39 -12.55 6.40
N GLY A 100 -23.18 -13.02 6.70
CA GLY A 100 -22.17 -12.25 7.43
C GLY A 100 -21.72 -11.00 6.66
N ALA A 101 -21.52 -11.12 5.35
CA ALA A 101 -21.19 -9.99 4.48
C ALA A 101 -22.31 -8.92 4.46
N LEU A 102 -23.57 -9.35 4.36
CA LEU A 102 -24.73 -8.45 4.43
C LEU A 102 -24.84 -7.77 5.81
N ALA A 103 -24.58 -8.49 6.90
CA ALA A 103 -24.61 -7.92 8.25
C ALA A 103 -23.56 -6.81 8.44
N MET A 104 -22.32 -7.04 7.99
CA MET A 104 -21.27 -6.01 7.99
C MET A 104 -21.68 -4.78 7.17
N ALA A 105 -22.15 -5.01 5.93
CA ALA A 105 -22.52 -3.94 5.02
C ALA A 105 -23.70 -3.10 5.53
N GLN A 106 -24.73 -3.73 6.07
CA GLN A 106 -25.87 -3.03 6.69
C GLN A 106 -25.42 -2.20 7.88
N THR A 107 -24.60 -2.77 8.77
CA THR A 107 -24.16 -2.07 9.97
C THR A 107 -23.26 -0.88 9.62
N LEU A 108 -22.41 -1.00 8.59
CA LEU A 108 -21.63 0.13 8.06
C LEU A 108 -22.54 1.24 7.53
N GLN A 109 -23.50 0.91 6.68
CA GLN A 109 -24.42 1.89 6.10
C GLN A 109 -25.26 2.59 7.18
N GLU A 110 -25.79 1.84 8.15
CA GLU A 110 -26.51 2.41 9.29
C GLU A 110 -25.62 3.31 10.16
N ALA A 111 -24.31 3.06 10.18
CA ALA A 111 -23.32 3.88 10.88
C ALA A 111 -22.85 5.10 10.06
N GLY A 112 -23.40 5.30 8.86
CA GLY A 112 -22.96 6.35 7.95
C GLY A 112 -21.52 6.18 7.46
N GLN A 113 -20.98 4.97 7.55
CA GLN A 113 -19.67 4.61 7.00
C GLN A 113 -19.84 4.09 5.58
N PRO A 114 -18.85 4.32 4.70
CA PRO A 114 -18.92 3.78 3.34
C PRO A 114 -18.83 2.26 3.36
N VAL A 115 -19.55 1.61 2.44
CA VAL A 115 -19.54 0.16 2.26
C VAL A 115 -18.47 -0.17 1.22
N TYR A 116 -17.27 -0.48 1.71
CA TYR A 116 -16.17 -0.95 0.87
C TYR A 116 -16.12 -2.46 0.86
N VAL A 117 -16.15 -3.04 -0.33
CA VAL A 117 -16.10 -4.47 -0.56
C VAL A 117 -14.69 -4.89 -0.91
N LEU A 118 -14.24 -6.02 -0.36
CA LEU A 118 -13.01 -6.71 -0.74
C LEU A 118 -13.35 -8.05 -1.42
N ALA A 119 -13.04 -8.18 -2.71
CA ALA A 119 -13.03 -9.47 -3.40
C ALA A 119 -11.60 -10.00 -3.51
N ALA A 120 -11.19 -10.83 -2.55
CA ALA A 120 -9.80 -11.24 -2.35
C ALA A 120 -9.20 -12.10 -3.50
N PHE A 121 -10.01 -12.62 -4.42
CA PHE A 121 -9.53 -13.32 -5.62
C PHE A 121 -9.55 -12.42 -6.87
N GLY A 122 -10.36 -11.35 -6.87
CA GLY A 122 -10.67 -10.53 -8.04
C GLY A 122 -11.42 -11.31 -9.14
N ILE A 123 -10.73 -12.16 -9.91
CA ILE A 123 -11.34 -13.02 -10.94
C ILE A 123 -11.67 -14.37 -10.33
N VAL A 124 -12.94 -14.78 -10.45
CA VAL A 124 -13.44 -16.05 -9.88
C VAL A 124 -12.66 -17.22 -10.49
N ASP A 125 -12.15 -18.11 -9.64
CA ASP A 125 -11.26 -19.23 -9.99
C ASP A 125 -9.98 -18.83 -10.77
N GLY A 126 -9.65 -17.53 -10.77
CA GLY A 126 -8.43 -16.96 -11.34
C GLY A 126 -8.18 -17.34 -12.79
N GLU A 127 -6.91 -17.62 -13.12
CA GLU A 127 -6.49 -17.98 -14.49
C GLU A 127 -7.15 -19.26 -15.01
N LYS A 128 -7.59 -20.16 -14.12
CA LYS A 128 -8.19 -21.45 -14.50
C LYS A 128 -9.52 -21.25 -15.21
N ALA A 129 -10.39 -20.40 -14.67
CA ALA A 129 -11.66 -20.06 -15.32
C ALA A 129 -11.45 -19.10 -16.49
N LEU A 130 -10.65 -18.04 -16.26
CA LEU A 130 -10.41 -17.00 -17.28
C LEU A 130 -9.91 -17.57 -18.61
N TYR A 131 -9.13 -18.65 -18.56
CA TYR A 131 -8.51 -19.30 -19.72
C TYR A 131 -8.93 -20.77 -19.87
N ALA A 132 -10.11 -21.16 -19.39
CA ALA A 132 -10.59 -22.55 -19.46
C ALA A 132 -10.62 -23.08 -20.90
N GLU A 133 -11.19 -22.28 -21.81
CA GLU A 133 -11.37 -22.61 -23.24
C GLU A 133 -10.25 -22.06 -24.14
N SER A 134 -9.23 -21.44 -23.54
CA SER A 134 -8.08 -20.95 -24.30
C SER A 134 -7.27 -22.13 -24.83
N PRO A 135 -6.75 -22.06 -26.08
CA PRO A 135 -5.66 -22.94 -26.51
C PRO A 135 -4.52 -22.89 -25.49
N LYS A 136 -3.97 -24.07 -25.17
CA LYS A 136 -2.87 -24.23 -24.23
C LYS A 136 -1.67 -24.81 -24.94
N PHE A 137 -0.49 -24.42 -24.47
CA PHE A 137 0.75 -24.92 -25.03
C PHE A 137 1.81 -25.02 -23.94
N THR A 138 2.61 -26.07 -24.01
CA THR A 138 3.65 -26.30 -23.00
C THR A 138 4.85 -25.41 -23.30
N GLY A 139 5.26 -24.62 -22.31
CA GLY A 139 6.41 -23.72 -22.40
C GLY A 139 7.26 -23.75 -21.13
N PRO A 140 8.43 -23.09 -21.16
CA PRO A 140 9.31 -23.00 -20.00
C PRO A 140 8.64 -22.34 -18.80
N TRP A 141 9.03 -22.80 -17.60
CA TRP A 141 8.56 -22.30 -16.32
C TRP A 141 9.75 -22.28 -15.32
N PRO A 142 9.92 -21.22 -14.52
CA PRO A 142 11.04 -21.13 -13.59
C PRO A 142 11.02 -22.19 -12.49
N TRP A 143 9.85 -22.73 -12.15
CA TRP A 143 9.66 -23.60 -10.99
C TRP A 143 9.42 -25.06 -11.39
N ASP A 144 9.84 -25.99 -10.53
CA ASP A 144 9.48 -27.40 -10.66
C ASP A 144 8.10 -27.73 -10.04
N GLU A 145 7.72 -29.01 -10.06
CA GLU A 145 6.45 -29.51 -9.49
C GLU A 145 6.32 -29.30 -7.97
N THR A 146 7.44 -29.07 -7.28
CA THR A 146 7.48 -28.79 -5.83
C THR A 146 7.50 -27.29 -5.53
N GLY A 147 7.52 -26.44 -6.57
CA GLY A 147 7.60 -24.99 -6.43
C GLY A 147 9.00 -24.45 -6.17
N GLN A 148 10.06 -25.24 -6.37
CA GLN A 148 11.44 -24.76 -6.29
C GLN A 148 11.89 -24.14 -7.61
N VAL A 149 12.63 -23.03 -7.54
CA VAL A 149 13.18 -22.38 -8.74
C VAL A 149 14.31 -23.23 -9.31
N THR A 150 14.07 -23.89 -10.44
CA THR A 150 15.06 -24.73 -11.15
C THR A 150 15.43 -24.21 -12.53
N TRP A 151 14.65 -23.27 -13.07
CA TRP A 151 14.76 -22.77 -14.45
C TRP A 151 14.62 -23.85 -15.54
N LYS A 152 14.16 -25.05 -15.17
CA LYS A 152 14.00 -26.22 -16.04
C LYS A 152 12.56 -26.74 -16.07
N GLY A 153 11.67 -26.10 -15.33
CA GLY A 153 10.26 -26.47 -15.31
C GLY A 153 9.60 -26.19 -16.65
N THR A 154 8.44 -26.80 -16.82
CA THR A 154 7.49 -26.46 -17.87
C THR A 154 6.11 -26.27 -17.26
N ARG A 155 5.28 -25.47 -17.93
CA ARG A 155 3.84 -25.38 -17.64
C ARG A 155 3.06 -25.22 -18.92
N ASP A 156 1.79 -25.55 -18.86
CA ASP A 156 0.85 -25.18 -19.90
C ASP A 156 0.47 -23.69 -19.74
N TRP A 157 0.71 -22.94 -20.80
CA TRP A 157 0.39 -21.52 -20.91
C TRP A 157 -0.85 -21.34 -21.78
N PRO A 158 -1.80 -20.49 -21.39
CA PRO A 158 -2.91 -20.13 -22.25
C PRO A 158 -2.48 -19.09 -23.29
N CYS A 159 -3.28 -18.95 -24.35
CA CYS A 159 -3.19 -17.84 -25.27
C CYS A 159 -3.90 -16.61 -24.68
N LEU A 160 -3.12 -15.61 -24.23
CA LEU A 160 -3.64 -14.50 -23.42
C LEU A 160 -4.79 -13.70 -24.05
N PRO A 161 -4.81 -13.41 -25.37
CA PRO A 161 -5.92 -12.68 -25.98
C PRO A 161 -7.23 -13.47 -26.05
N VAL A 162 -7.20 -14.79 -25.79
CA VAL A 162 -8.36 -15.68 -25.80
C VAL A 162 -8.77 -15.95 -24.36
N TYR A 163 -9.58 -15.06 -23.80
CA TYR A 163 -10.06 -15.15 -22.42
C TYR A 163 -11.59 -15.13 -22.36
N ASP A 164 -12.16 -15.65 -21.27
CA ASP A 164 -13.59 -15.55 -20.96
C ASP A 164 -13.81 -15.05 -19.53
N VAL A 165 -14.53 -13.92 -19.40
CA VAL A 165 -14.87 -13.31 -18.12
C VAL A 165 -16.27 -13.69 -17.61
N SER A 166 -17.03 -14.48 -18.37
CA SER A 166 -18.45 -14.75 -18.13
C SER A 166 -18.76 -15.23 -16.71
N GLN A 167 -17.94 -16.13 -16.16
CA GLN A 167 -18.08 -16.62 -14.79
C GLN A 167 -17.90 -15.52 -13.75
N SER A 168 -16.88 -14.65 -13.92
CA SER A 168 -16.66 -13.53 -13.01
C SER A 168 -17.78 -12.49 -13.12
N VAL A 169 -18.21 -12.18 -14.34
CA VAL A 169 -19.36 -11.27 -14.58
C VAL A 169 -20.61 -11.78 -13.87
N ALA A 170 -20.95 -13.07 -14.02
CA ALA A 170 -22.11 -13.66 -13.35
C ALA A 170 -22.01 -13.54 -11.82
N PHE A 171 -20.83 -13.82 -11.26
CA PHE A 171 -20.57 -13.71 -9.83
C PHE A 171 -20.75 -12.28 -9.30
N TYR A 172 -20.14 -11.29 -9.94
CA TYR A 172 -20.26 -9.90 -9.50
C TYR A 172 -21.70 -9.40 -9.64
N ARG A 173 -22.41 -9.72 -10.74
CA ARG A 173 -23.83 -9.38 -10.89
C ARG A 173 -24.67 -9.99 -9.77
N GLU A 174 -24.44 -11.24 -9.42
CA GLU A 174 -25.16 -11.91 -8.33
C GLU A 174 -24.95 -11.19 -7.00
N TRP A 175 -23.70 -10.90 -6.63
CA TRP A 175 -23.39 -10.20 -5.38
C TRP A 175 -23.92 -8.77 -5.34
N MET A 176 -23.74 -8.01 -6.42
CA MET A 176 -24.23 -6.64 -6.47
C MET A 176 -25.77 -6.59 -6.44
N GLN A 177 -26.44 -7.55 -7.06
CA GLN A 177 -27.89 -7.72 -6.95
C GLN A 177 -28.32 -8.06 -5.52
N ARG A 178 -27.57 -8.90 -4.78
CA ARG A 178 -27.81 -9.20 -3.37
C ARG A 178 -27.74 -7.93 -2.51
N PHE A 179 -26.67 -7.13 -2.64
CA PHE A 179 -26.55 -5.86 -1.93
C PHE A 179 -27.69 -4.90 -2.26
N LYS A 180 -28.00 -4.74 -3.55
CA LYS A 180 -29.10 -3.87 -4.02
C LYS A 180 -30.45 -4.30 -3.45
N ASN A 181 -30.74 -5.60 -3.43
CA ASN A 181 -31.98 -6.15 -2.87
C ASN A 181 -32.09 -5.93 -1.35
N ALA A 182 -30.95 -5.90 -0.65
CA ALA A 182 -30.88 -5.60 0.77
C ALA A 182 -30.89 -4.08 1.08
N GLY A 183 -31.02 -3.21 0.07
CA GLY A 183 -31.01 -1.76 0.24
C GLY A 183 -29.64 -1.18 0.59
N ILE A 184 -28.56 -1.91 0.28
CA ILE A 184 -27.18 -1.50 0.54
C ILE A 184 -26.62 -0.78 -0.68
N THR A 185 -26.01 0.38 -0.46
CA THR A 185 -25.23 1.10 -1.48
C THR A 185 -23.76 0.69 -1.34
N VAL A 186 -23.18 0.10 -2.39
CA VAL A 186 -21.75 -0.22 -2.43
C VAL A 186 -20.97 1.00 -2.92
N ASP A 187 -20.04 1.49 -2.11
CA ASP A 187 -19.23 2.69 -2.41
C ASP A 187 -17.92 2.34 -3.11
N ALA A 188 -17.35 1.16 -2.82
CA ALA A 188 -16.16 0.69 -3.51
C ALA A 188 -16.05 -0.84 -3.54
N VAL A 189 -15.35 -1.36 -4.55
CA VAL A 189 -14.93 -2.76 -4.69
C VAL A 189 -13.43 -2.80 -4.96
N TRP A 190 -12.69 -3.37 -4.02
CA TRP A 190 -11.25 -3.57 -4.07
C TRP A 190 -10.94 -5.05 -4.30
N THR A 191 -9.98 -5.34 -5.17
CA THR A 191 -9.65 -6.72 -5.53
C THR A 191 -8.16 -7.02 -5.42
N ASP A 192 -7.83 -8.29 -5.21
CA ASP A 192 -6.45 -8.79 -5.11
C ASP A 192 -6.15 -9.85 -6.18
N TYR A 193 -6.39 -9.49 -7.43
CA TYR A 193 -6.05 -10.37 -8.55
C TYR A 193 -4.56 -10.27 -8.87
N GLU A 194 -3.83 -11.36 -8.65
CA GLU A 194 -2.39 -11.50 -8.96
C GLU A 194 -2.11 -12.41 -10.18
N GLY A 195 -3.15 -12.99 -10.79
CA GLY A 195 -3.05 -13.95 -11.89
C GLY A 195 -2.71 -13.33 -13.26
N LEU A 196 -2.92 -14.10 -14.34
CA LEU A 196 -2.69 -13.68 -15.72
C LEU A 196 -3.70 -12.62 -16.22
N PRO A 197 -3.33 -11.73 -17.15
CA PRO A 197 -2.09 -11.75 -17.91
C PRO A 197 -0.98 -10.93 -17.23
N TYR A 198 0.25 -11.38 -17.44
CA TYR A 198 1.49 -10.67 -17.11
C TYR A 198 2.57 -10.98 -18.15
N ALA A 199 3.69 -10.25 -18.15
CA ALA A 199 4.72 -10.35 -19.20
C ALA A 199 6.01 -11.10 -18.78
N TRP A 200 6.10 -11.53 -17.52
CA TRP A 200 7.28 -12.18 -16.93
C TRP A 200 7.17 -13.71 -16.93
N ASN A 201 8.18 -14.39 -16.36
CA ASN A 201 8.26 -15.85 -16.22
C ASN A 201 8.16 -16.65 -17.54
N PHE A 202 8.82 -16.18 -18.60
CA PHE A 202 8.87 -16.84 -19.93
C PHE A 202 7.55 -16.91 -20.71
N ILE A 203 6.54 -16.15 -20.28
CA ILE A 203 5.28 -16.12 -21.00
C ILE A 203 5.41 -15.43 -22.36
N TYR A 204 6.30 -14.45 -22.52
CA TYR A 204 6.52 -13.78 -23.81
C TYR A 204 6.95 -14.74 -24.92
N GLU A 205 7.94 -15.58 -24.65
CA GLU A 205 8.44 -16.60 -25.59
C GLU A 205 7.34 -17.60 -25.94
N SER A 206 6.60 -17.97 -24.91
CA SER A 206 5.45 -18.87 -24.94
C SER A 206 4.35 -18.36 -25.89
N GLN A 207 3.99 -17.07 -25.87
CA GLN A 207 2.91 -16.53 -26.72
C GLN A 207 3.22 -16.48 -28.23
N LYS A 208 4.47 -16.74 -28.67
CA LYS A 208 4.89 -16.68 -30.08
C LYS A 208 4.51 -17.91 -30.91
N GLN A 209 3.94 -18.94 -30.28
CA GLN A 209 3.48 -20.13 -30.99
C GLN A 209 2.43 -19.75 -32.04
N ALA A 210 2.51 -20.33 -33.24
CA ALA A 210 1.71 -19.90 -34.40
C ALA A 210 0.20 -19.87 -34.14
N GLU A 211 -0.30 -20.84 -33.37
CA GLU A 211 -1.71 -20.91 -32.99
C GLU A 211 -2.14 -19.75 -32.10
N CYS A 212 -1.26 -19.22 -31.25
CA CYS A 212 -1.57 -18.09 -30.40
C CYS A 212 -1.26 -16.74 -31.06
N ALA A 213 -0.15 -16.66 -31.81
CA ALA A 213 0.31 -15.45 -32.48
C ALA A 213 -0.74 -14.82 -33.41
N LYS A 214 -1.62 -15.64 -34.03
CA LYS A 214 -2.73 -15.16 -34.88
C LYS A 214 -3.79 -14.33 -34.13
N HIS A 215 -3.85 -14.44 -32.80
CA HIS A 215 -4.79 -13.70 -31.96
C HIS A 215 -4.25 -12.36 -31.48
N TYR A 216 -2.96 -12.10 -31.67
CA TYR A 216 -2.33 -10.82 -31.31
C TYR A 216 -2.47 -9.80 -32.43
N PRO A 217 -2.61 -8.51 -32.10
CA PRO A 217 -2.52 -7.46 -33.10
C PRO A 217 -1.10 -7.37 -33.68
N PRO A 218 -0.93 -6.88 -34.93
CA PRO A 218 0.39 -6.67 -35.51
C PRO A 218 1.30 -5.84 -34.59
N GLY A 219 2.55 -6.25 -34.43
CA GLY A 219 3.54 -5.55 -33.62
C GLY A 219 3.58 -5.93 -32.13
N ALA A 220 2.52 -6.55 -31.58
CA ALA A 220 2.48 -6.89 -30.16
C ALA A 220 3.52 -7.95 -29.74
N LEU A 221 3.96 -8.80 -30.67
CA LEU A 221 4.96 -9.86 -30.40
C LEU A 221 6.36 -9.55 -30.97
N ASP A 222 6.59 -8.33 -31.50
CA ASP A 222 7.87 -7.96 -32.14
C ASP A 222 9.00 -7.81 -31.13
N SER A 223 8.67 -7.40 -29.90
CA SER A 223 9.63 -7.22 -28.81
C SER A 223 8.99 -7.49 -27.46
N TRP A 224 9.81 -7.77 -26.44
CA TRP A 224 9.31 -7.89 -25.07
C TRP A 224 8.62 -6.60 -24.60
N HIS A 225 9.14 -5.43 -25.01
CA HIS A 225 8.56 -4.14 -24.67
C HIS A 225 7.15 -4.00 -25.24
N SER A 226 6.97 -4.25 -26.55
CA SER A 226 5.65 -4.22 -27.21
C SER A 226 4.68 -5.20 -26.57
N PHE A 227 5.15 -6.41 -26.25
CA PHE A 227 4.35 -7.44 -25.60
C PHE A 227 3.92 -7.04 -24.19
N ALA A 228 4.84 -6.51 -23.39
CA ALA A 228 4.55 -6.09 -22.02
C ALA A 228 3.59 -4.88 -21.97
N SER A 229 3.68 -3.94 -22.91
CA SER A 229 2.69 -2.87 -23.08
C SER A 229 1.31 -3.44 -23.42
N TYR A 230 1.23 -4.33 -24.43
CA TYR A 230 -0.02 -4.98 -24.83
C TYR A 230 -0.66 -5.76 -23.67
N VAL A 231 0.14 -6.53 -22.91
CA VAL A 231 -0.34 -7.29 -21.76
C VAL A 231 -0.86 -6.39 -20.65
N GLY A 232 -0.22 -5.23 -20.41
CA GLY A 232 -0.73 -4.23 -19.48
C GLY A 232 -2.12 -3.74 -19.88
N GLU A 233 -2.33 -3.40 -21.15
CA GLU A 233 -3.64 -3.00 -21.68
C GLU A 233 -4.67 -4.13 -21.62
N LEU A 234 -4.27 -5.36 -21.96
CA LEU A 234 -5.13 -6.53 -21.89
C LEU A 234 -5.57 -6.80 -20.45
N ARG A 235 -4.66 -6.69 -19.47
CA ARG A 235 -4.99 -6.82 -18.04
C ARG A 235 -6.02 -5.79 -17.62
N ALA A 236 -5.82 -4.52 -17.99
CA ALA A 236 -6.75 -3.45 -17.66
C ALA A 236 -8.14 -3.71 -18.25
N ARG A 237 -8.22 -4.21 -19.49
CA ARG A 237 -9.47 -4.60 -20.14
C ARG A 237 -10.17 -5.75 -19.43
N ILE A 238 -9.45 -6.82 -19.12
CA ILE A 238 -10.00 -7.98 -18.40
C ILE A 238 -10.57 -7.57 -17.05
N LEU A 239 -9.82 -6.79 -16.26
CA LEU A 239 -10.30 -6.32 -14.95
C LEU A 239 -11.51 -5.39 -15.09
N GLN A 240 -11.57 -4.59 -16.14
CA GLN A 240 -12.74 -3.77 -16.42
C GLN A 240 -13.96 -4.64 -16.74
N GLU A 241 -13.85 -5.52 -17.74
CA GLU A 241 -14.97 -6.35 -18.21
C GLU A 241 -15.45 -7.35 -17.14
N ALA A 242 -14.52 -7.95 -16.39
CA ALA A 242 -14.83 -8.96 -15.38
C ALA A 242 -15.37 -8.39 -14.07
N ILE A 243 -15.01 -7.15 -13.72
CA ILE A 243 -15.20 -6.60 -12.37
C ILE A 243 -15.87 -5.22 -12.41
N ALA A 244 -15.23 -4.23 -13.05
CA ALA A 244 -15.71 -2.85 -12.98
C ALA A 244 -17.08 -2.67 -13.66
N ASP A 245 -17.22 -3.15 -14.89
CA ASP A 245 -18.45 -3.03 -15.66
C ASP A 245 -19.65 -3.70 -14.94
N PRO A 246 -19.58 -4.99 -14.49
CA PRO A 246 -20.69 -5.60 -13.76
C PRO A 246 -20.97 -4.97 -12.40
N VAL A 247 -20.00 -4.33 -11.74
CA VAL A 247 -20.26 -3.54 -10.53
C VAL A 247 -21.03 -2.26 -10.87
N HIS A 248 -20.61 -1.54 -11.91
CA HIS A 248 -21.22 -0.27 -12.34
C HIS A 248 -22.63 -0.42 -12.92
N GLU A 249 -23.00 -1.62 -13.39
CA GLU A 249 -24.40 -1.94 -13.74
C GLU A 249 -25.39 -1.72 -12.57
N PHE A 250 -24.92 -1.92 -11.33
CA PHE A 250 -25.74 -1.79 -10.12
C PHE A 250 -25.42 -0.52 -9.34
N PHE A 251 -24.14 -0.15 -9.27
CA PHE A 251 -23.63 0.97 -8.50
C PHE A 251 -22.73 1.85 -9.37
N PRO A 252 -23.30 2.74 -10.22
CA PRO A 252 -22.53 3.51 -11.21
C PRO A 252 -21.48 4.48 -10.64
N GLN A 253 -21.54 4.77 -9.34
CA GLN A 253 -20.60 5.66 -8.65
C GLN A 253 -19.57 4.90 -7.81
N ALA A 254 -19.67 3.56 -7.74
CA ALA A 254 -18.75 2.77 -6.94
C ALA A 254 -17.31 2.86 -7.50
N LEU A 255 -16.34 3.04 -6.61
CA LEU A 255 -14.93 2.95 -6.98
C LEU A 255 -14.57 1.48 -7.20
N VAL A 256 -13.89 1.16 -8.30
CA VAL A 256 -13.44 -0.22 -8.55
C VAL A 256 -11.97 -0.24 -8.89
N SER A 257 -11.18 -1.04 -8.16
CA SER A 257 -9.76 -1.18 -8.46
C SER A 257 -9.19 -2.52 -8.01
N ASN A 258 -7.96 -2.80 -8.45
CA ASN A 258 -7.20 -3.99 -8.15
C ASN A 258 -5.83 -3.62 -7.57
N TYR A 259 -5.38 -4.37 -6.58
CA TYR A 259 -4.04 -4.21 -6.02
C TYR A 259 -2.95 -4.50 -7.04
N GLY A 260 -1.82 -3.84 -6.89
CA GLY A 260 -0.72 -3.91 -7.83
C GLY A 260 -0.98 -3.18 -9.15
N SER A 261 -2.20 -2.69 -9.42
CA SER A 261 -2.47 -1.91 -10.63
C SER A 261 -1.77 -0.55 -10.56
N ALA A 262 -0.88 -0.32 -11.52
CA ALA A 262 -0.20 0.96 -11.69
C ALA A 262 -0.18 1.33 -13.17
N ALA A 263 -0.31 2.62 -13.46
CA ALA A 263 -0.09 3.16 -14.79
C ALA A 263 1.40 3.52 -14.98
N SER A 264 1.86 3.48 -16.21
CA SER A 264 3.25 3.77 -16.60
C SER A 264 3.27 4.60 -17.88
N SER A 265 4.23 5.52 -18.02
CA SER A 265 4.44 6.32 -19.22
C SER A 265 5.92 6.38 -19.58
N GLU A 266 6.24 6.87 -20.78
CA GLU A 266 7.65 7.08 -21.18
C GLU A 266 8.33 8.16 -20.33
N ALA A 267 7.60 9.21 -19.95
CA ALA A 267 8.13 10.31 -19.15
C ALA A 267 8.38 9.90 -17.69
N TYR A 268 7.52 9.04 -17.15
CA TYR A 268 7.64 8.49 -15.81
C TYR A 268 7.40 6.98 -15.86
N PRO A 269 8.40 6.16 -16.21
CA PRO A 269 8.20 4.71 -16.19
C PRO A 269 7.90 4.24 -14.76
N PHE A 270 6.86 3.43 -14.59
CA PHE A 270 6.55 2.85 -13.30
C PHE A 270 7.68 1.92 -12.85
N VAL A 271 8.13 2.10 -11.61
CA VAL A 271 9.17 1.27 -10.99
C VAL A 271 8.55 0.50 -9.84
N GLY A 272 8.36 -0.81 -10.01
CA GLY A 272 7.88 -1.68 -8.93
C GLY A 272 8.85 -1.72 -7.75
N SER A 273 8.38 -2.16 -6.58
CA SER A 273 9.16 -2.13 -5.33
C SER A 273 10.54 -2.78 -5.51
N VAL A 274 10.61 -3.89 -6.24
CA VAL A 274 11.85 -4.62 -6.56
C VAL A 274 12.75 -4.01 -7.65
N GLY A 275 12.46 -2.78 -8.09
CA GLY A 275 13.23 -2.06 -9.13
C GLY A 275 12.88 -2.45 -10.58
N ALA A 276 11.87 -3.29 -10.80
CA ALA A 276 11.42 -3.65 -12.13
C ALA A 276 10.71 -2.47 -12.81
N VAL A 277 11.14 -2.11 -14.01
CA VAL A 277 10.55 -1.03 -14.80
C VAL A 277 9.47 -1.59 -15.72
N SER A 278 8.26 -1.01 -15.65
CA SER A 278 7.16 -1.36 -16.54
C SER A 278 7.16 -0.45 -17.78
N PRO A 279 6.94 -1.00 -18.99
CA PRO A 279 6.73 -0.18 -20.17
C PRO A 279 5.40 0.60 -20.06
N PRO A 280 5.13 1.56 -20.98
CA PRO A 280 3.88 2.32 -20.94
C PRO A 280 2.64 1.43 -20.89
N CYS A 281 1.76 1.71 -19.94
CA CYS A 281 0.49 0.99 -19.76
C CYS A 281 -0.52 1.85 -18.98
N THR A 282 -1.79 1.51 -19.12
CA THR A 282 -2.91 2.15 -18.40
C THR A 282 -3.56 1.16 -17.43
N ILE A 283 -4.28 1.69 -16.44
CA ILE A 283 -5.21 0.91 -15.61
C ILE A 283 -6.64 0.93 -16.17
N GLY A 284 -6.84 1.50 -17.36
CA GLY A 284 -8.13 1.58 -18.03
C GLY A 284 -9.17 2.35 -17.21
N HIS A 285 -10.34 1.76 -17.05
CA HIS A 285 -11.46 2.38 -16.33
C HIS A 285 -11.43 2.15 -14.81
N LEU A 286 -10.46 1.40 -14.27
CA LEU A 286 -10.28 1.28 -12.83
C LEU A 286 -10.13 2.67 -12.18
N SER A 287 -10.66 2.82 -10.97
CA SER A 287 -10.80 4.10 -10.29
C SER A 287 -9.53 4.57 -9.57
N ALA A 288 -8.60 3.66 -9.28
CA ALA A 288 -7.39 3.96 -8.50
C ALA A 288 -6.15 3.22 -9.00
N VAL A 289 -4.98 3.86 -8.96
CA VAL A 289 -3.70 3.14 -8.94
C VAL A 289 -3.41 2.69 -7.51
N MET A 290 -2.99 1.45 -7.34
CA MET A 290 -2.78 0.79 -6.04
C MET A 290 -1.46 0.01 -6.02
N PRO A 291 -0.30 0.69 -6.15
CA PRO A 291 0.98 0.00 -6.19
C PRO A 291 1.26 -0.74 -4.87
N SER A 292 1.88 -1.92 -4.97
CA SER A 292 2.31 -2.71 -3.80
C SER A 292 3.63 -2.18 -3.24
N VAL A 293 3.60 -1.77 -1.98
CA VAL A 293 4.68 -1.02 -1.31
C VAL A 293 5.02 -1.70 0.02
N TYR A 294 5.75 -2.81 -0.06
CA TYR A 294 6.02 -3.67 1.09
C TYR A 294 7.50 -3.73 1.44
N ALA A 295 7.80 -3.51 2.72
CA ALA A 295 9.12 -3.79 3.28
C ALA A 295 9.27 -5.29 3.56
N GLY A 296 9.61 -6.05 2.52
CA GLY A 296 9.72 -7.52 2.58
C GLY A 296 11.15 -8.05 2.53
N GLY A 297 11.44 -9.09 3.32
CA GLY A 297 12.78 -9.69 3.38
C GLY A 297 13.29 -10.25 2.03
N ARG A 298 12.41 -10.85 1.19
CA ARG A 298 12.80 -11.27 -0.17
C ARG A 298 13.18 -10.11 -1.07
N HIS A 299 12.57 -8.94 -0.85
CA HIS A 299 12.91 -7.71 -1.56
C HIS A 299 14.27 -7.19 -1.11
N LEU A 300 14.50 -7.12 0.21
CA LEU A 300 15.78 -6.68 0.78
C LEU A 300 16.97 -7.53 0.29
N GLY A 301 16.81 -8.86 0.26
CA GLY A 301 17.86 -9.78 -0.17
C GLY A 301 18.42 -9.52 -1.57
N ARG A 302 17.64 -8.91 -2.47
CA ARG A 302 18.07 -8.57 -3.84
C ARG A 302 19.17 -7.51 -3.91
N TYR A 303 19.37 -6.75 -2.83
CA TYR A 303 20.33 -5.64 -2.79
C TYR A 303 21.62 -5.97 -2.06
N TYR A 304 21.79 -7.21 -1.61
CA TYR A 304 22.96 -7.66 -0.85
C TYR A 304 23.71 -8.77 -1.56
N ASN A 305 25.03 -8.67 -1.56
CA ASN A 305 25.89 -9.83 -1.80
C ASN A 305 25.95 -10.68 -0.52
N MET A 306 26.26 -11.97 -0.66
CA MET A 306 26.25 -12.92 0.46
C MET A 306 27.12 -12.48 1.64
N ASP A 307 28.25 -11.80 1.42
CA ASP A 307 29.18 -11.44 2.50
C ASP A 307 28.94 -10.05 3.09
N TRP A 308 27.97 -9.29 2.57
CA TRP A 308 27.73 -7.93 3.05
C TRP A 308 26.91 -7.95 4.34
N PRO A 309 27.31 -7.18 5.38
CA PRO A 309 26.51 -7.06 6.59
C PRO A 309 25.18 -6.39 6.26
N VAL A 310 24.09 -6.91 6.82
CA VAL A 310 22.76 -6.30 6.70
C VAL A 310 22.49 -5.55 8.01
N THR A 311 22.28 -4.24 7.92
CA THR A 311 21.97 -3.40 9.08
C THR A 311 20.60 -2.76 8.94
N GLN A 312 19.94 -2.45 10.06
CA GLN A 312 18.65 -1.76 10.04
C GLN A 312 18.70 -0.42 9.28
N ALA A 313 19.78 0.36 9.46
CA ALA A 313 19.92 1.66 8.82
C ALA A 313 20.01 1.57 7.29
N GLU A 314 20.70 0.56 6.77
CA GLU A 314 20.76 0.31 5.33
C GLU A 314 19.44 -0.27 4.80
N ALA A 315 18.81 -1.19 5.53
CA ALA A 315 17.51 -1.72 5.18
C ALA A 315 16.46 -0.60 5.07
N ASP A 316 16.43 0.30 6.05
CA ASP A 316 15.58 1.50 6.05
C ASP A 316 15.84 2.38 4.82
N ASN A 317 17.10 2.61 4.45
CA ASN A 317 17.43 3.41 3.27
C ASN A 317 17.00 2.73 1.95
N ILE A 318 17.22 1.42 1.83
CA ILE A 318 16.82 0.63 0.65
C ILE A 318 15.30 0.63 0.52
N TYR A 319 14.59 0.27 1.59
CA TYR A 319 13.13 0.26 1.60
C TYR A 319 12.59 1.66 1.30
N PHE A 320 13.02 2.70 2.03
CA PHE A 320 12.54 4.06 1.80
C PHE A 320 12.72 4.48 0.34
N THR A 321 13.91 4.26 -0.24
CA THR A 321 14.19 4.69 -1.62
C THR A 321 13.37 3.91 -2.64
N THR A 322 13.30 2.60 -2.50
CA THR A 322 12.60 1.72 -3.46
C THR A 322 11.08 1.89 -3.37
N LEU A 323 10.54 1.87 -2.15
CA LEU A 323 9.12 2.00 -1.88
C LEU A 323 8.59 3.41 -2.24
N LEU A 324 9.32 4.47 -1.90
CA LEU A 324 8.93 5.82 -2.28
C LEU A 324 9.09 6.04 -3.80
N SER A 325 10.07 5.42 -4.47
CA SER A 325 10.16 5.43 -5.94
C SER A 325 8.92 4.81 -6.60
N THR A 326 8.47 3.66 -6.08
CA THR A 326 7.22 3.02 -6.54
C THR A 326 6.00 3.91 -6.35
N ILE A 327 5.86 4.56 -5.20
CA ILE A 327 4.78 5.53 -4.98
C ILE A 327 4.90 6.69 -5.97
N SER A 328 6.11 7.25 -6.13
CA SER A 328 6.32 8.48 -6.88
C SER A 328 6.03 8.30 -8.37
N THR A 329 6.54 7.22 -8.95
CA THR A 329 6.28 6.90 -10.35
C THR A 329 4.80 6.54 -10.56
N SER A 330 4.15 5.87 -9.61
CA SER A 330 2.71 5.62 -9.69
C SER A 330 1.89 6.93 -9.64
N MET A 331 2.20 7.83 -8.71
CA MET A 331 1.48 9.11 -8.56
C MET A 331 1.72 10.05 -9.75
N ALA A 332 2.91 10.05 -10.34
CA ALA A 332 3.20 10.80 -11.55
C ALA A 332 2.34 10.34 -12.75
N ASN A 333 1.89 9.08 -12.77
CA ASN A 333 1.07 8.51 -13.85
C ASN A 333 -0.42 8.39 -13.53
N LYS A 334 -0.87 8.70 -12.30
CA LYS A 334 -2.27 8.43 -11.90
C LYS A 334 -3.31 9.25 -12.68
N GLY A 335 -2.91 10.39 -13.25
CA GLY A 335 -3.82 11.31 -13.93
C GLY A 335 -4.92 11.80 -12.97
N THR A 336 -6.19 11.62 -13.34
CA THR A 336 -7.35 11.96 -12.51
C THR A 336 -7.81 10.83 -11.60
N LYS A 337 -7.13 9.68 -11.61
CA LYS A 337 -7.47 8.51 -10.79
C LYS A 337 -6.99 8.72 -9.35
N LEU A 338 -7.59 7.98 -8.43
CA LEU A 338 -7.12 7.95 -7.05
C LEU A 338 -5.76 7.25 -6.95
N GLY A 339 -4.94 7.67 -6.00
CA GLY A 339 -3.67 7.04 -5.65
C GLY A 339 -3.74 6.44 -4.25
N ILE A 340 -3.86 5.12 -4.15
CA ILE A 340 -4.06 4.40 -2.88
C ILE A 340 -2.99 3.30 -2.77
N PRO A 341 -1.74 3.63 -2.41
CA PRO A 341 -0.70 2.61 -2.29
C PRO A 341 -1.07 1.60 -1.21
N TYR A 342 -0.74 0.34 -1.50
CA TYR A 342 -0.92 -0.77 -0.58
C TYR A 342 0.39 -0.94 0.22
N VAL A 343 0.41 -0.46 1.46
CA VAL A 343 1.64 -0.27 2.25
C VAL A 343 1.82 -1.36 3.30
N CYS A 344 3.06 -1.75 3.58
CA CYS A 344 3.39 -2.68 4.66
C CYS A 344 4.74 -2.33 5.29
N ARG A 345 4.76 -2.10 6.61
CA ARG A 345 5.99 -1.81 7.38
C ARG A 345 6.91 -3.02 7.51
N TYR A 346 6.35 -4.23 7.57
CA TYR A 346 7.12 -5.45 7.75
C TYR A 346 6.39 -6.65 7.14
N LEU A 347 7.01 -7.24 6.12
CA LEU A 347 6.52 -8.42 5.42
C LEU A 347 7.57 -9.56 5.52
N PRO A 348 7.44 -10.49 6.48
CA PRO A 348 8.42 -11.56 6.68
C PRO A 348 8.28 -12.61 5.58
N THR A 349 8.94 -12.36 4.45
CA THR A 349 8.92 -13.21 3.24
C THR A 349 10.22 -13.97 3.03
N SER A 350 11.29 -13.56 3.71
CA SER A 350 12.59 -14.25 3.65
C SER A 350 12.58 -15.48 4.56
N GLU A 351 13.24 -16.54 4.11
CA GLU A 351 13.63 -17.69 4.94
C GLU A 351 14.99 -17.47 5.60
N GLU A 352 15.83 -16.61 5.03
CA GLU A 352 17.09 -16.19 5.62
C GLU A 352 16.86 -15.11 6.68
N SER A 353 17.19 -15.42 7.94
CA SER A 353 16.98 -14.53 9.09
C SER A 353 17.72 -13.19 8.99
N ARG A 354 18.84 -13.13 8.27
CA ARG A 354 19.59 -11.88 8.01
C ARG A 354 18.79 -10.82 7.25
N TYR A 355 17.75 -11.22 6.51
CA TYR A 355 16.85 -10.31 5.79
C TYR A 355 15.49 -10.15 6.48
N ASP A 356 15.34 -10.66 7.70
CA ASP A 356 14.11 -10.56 8.48
C ASP A 356 14.03 -9.19 9.17
N LEU A 357 14.11 -8.13 8.37
CA LEU A 357 14.07 -6.74 8.79
C LEU A 357 12.93 -6.05 8.05
N GLY A 358 11.98 -5.50 8.82
CA GLY A 358 11.04 -4.49 8.32
C GLY A 358 11.67 -3.09 8.31
N MET A 359 10.86 -2.09 7.99
CA MET A 359 11.24 -0.69 8.21
C MET A 359 11.10 -0.32 9.68
N SER A 360 12.04 0.49 10.17
CA SER A 360 11.90 1.18 11.46
C SER A 360 10.67 2.10 11.41
N ALA A 361 9.88 2.13 12.49
CA ALA A 361 8.64 2.92 12.57
C ALA A 361 8.82 4.39 12.19
N GLY A 362 9.91 5.03 12.63
CA GLY A 362 10.21 6.43 12.30
C GLY A 362 10.43 6.68 10.80
N VAL A 363 11.15 5.76 10.12
CA VAL A 363 11.42 5.87 8.67
C VAL A 363 10.19 5.50 7.85
N TYR A 364 9.40 4.52 8.32
CA TYR A 364 8.12 4.18 7.71
C TYR A 364 7.15 5.36 7.73
N ARG A 365 6.97 6.00 8.90
CA ARG A 365 6.15 7.22 9.01
C ARG A 365 6.67 8.36 8.14
N GLU A 366 7.99 8.51 8.02
CA GLU A 366 8.60 9.48 7.11
C GLU A 366 8.23 9.24 5.66
N MET A 367 8.36 8.00 5.20
CA MET A 367 8.00 7.59 3.85
C MET A 367 6.52 7.90 3.55
N LEU A 368 5.62 7.61 4.51
CA LEU A 368 4.19 7.89 4.36
C LEU A 368 3.89 9.40 4.28
N ARG A 369 4.58 10.25 5.04
CA ARG A 369 4.45 11.72 4.90
C ARG A 369 4.86 12.17 3.50
N HIS A 370 5.95 11.63 2.99
CA HIS A 370 6.39 11.90 1.62
C HIS A 370 5.40 11.38 0.56
N ALA A 371 4.71 10.27 0.82
CA ALA A 371 3.68 9.72 -0.04
C ALA A 371 2.49 10.69 -0.20
N PHE A 372 1.92 11.19 0.91
CA PHE A 372 0.85 12.18 0.87
C PHE A 372 1.25 13.46 0.14
N LEU A 373 2.47 13.94 0.38
CA LEU A 373 3.01 15.12 -0.31
C LEU A 373 3.40 14.88 -1.78
N ARG A 374 3.29 13.63 -2.26
CA ARG A 374 3.39 13.26 -3.68
C ARG A 374 2.03 12.93 -4.29
N GLY A 375 0.94 13.18 -3.56
CA GLY A 375 -0.42 13.13 -4.09
C GLY A 375 -1.16 11.82 -3.86
N THR A 376 -0.83 11.04 -2.83
CA THR A 376 -1.69 9.90 -2.45
C THR A 376 -3.00 10.39 -1.84
N ASP A 377 -4.10 9.73 -2.18
CA ASP A 377 -5.45 10.09 -1.75
C ASP A 377 -5.87 9.38 -0.46
N GLY A 378 -5.38 8.16 -0.26
CA GLY A 378 -5.58 7.33 0.93
C GLY A 378 -4.49 6.25 1.03
N LEU A 379 -4.63 5.34 1.99
CA LEU A 379 -3.74 4.20 2.19
C LEU A 379 -4.56 2.93 2.36
N TYR A 380 -4.06 1.84 1.79
CA TYR A 380 -4.47 0.50 2.18
C TYR A 380 -3.30 -0.12 2.94
N LEU A 381 -3.50 -0.64 4.15
CA LEU A 381 -2.46 -1.24 4.98
C LEU A 381 -2.52 -2.78 4.90
N PHE A 382 -1.43 -3.42 4.47
CA PHE A 382 -1.26 -4.86 4.54
C PHE A 382 -0.63 -5.24 5.87
N ASN A 383 -1.46 -5.36 6.90
CA ASN A 383 -1.04 -5.75 8.25
C ASN A 383 -1.29 -7.25 8.47
N LEU A 384 -0.26 -7.95 8.97
CA LEU A 384 -0.21 -9.42 9.02
C LEU A 384 -0.29 -10.00 10.44
N GLY A 385 -0.76 -9.26 11.44
CA GLY A 385 -0.74 -9.72 12.84
C GLY A 385 -1.78 -10.75 13.26
N PHE A 386 -2.46 -11.41 12.31
CA PHE A 386 -3.47 -12.43 12.64
C PHE A 386 -2.81 -13.74 13.10
N PRO A 387 -3.53 -14.62 13.84
CA PRO A 387 -2.95 -15.86 14.38
C PRO A 387 -2.27 -16.75 13.32
N GLY A 388 -1.08 -17.26 13.64
CA GLY A 388 -0.29 -18.12 12.74
C GLY A 388 0.70 -17.36 11.84
N SER A 389 0.66 -16.03 11.82
CA SER A 389 1.67 -15.20 11.17
C SER A 389 2.96 -15.08 12.00
N ARG A 390 4.07 -14.77 11.33
CA ARG A 390 5.34 -14.37 11.98
C ARG A 390 5.30 -12.95 12.55
N VAL A 391 4.33 -12.13 12.12
CA VAL A 391 4.13 -10.76 12.65
C VAL A 391 3.26 -10.84 13.88
N THR A 392 3.70 -10.25 14.99
CA THR A 392 2.95 -10.24 16.26
C THR A 392 1.72 -9.32 16.20
N PRO A 393 0.70 -9.54 17.06
CA PRO A 393 -0.41 -8.59 17.20
C PRO A 393 0.07 -7.17 17.52
N GLN A 394 1.06 -7.01 18.40
CA GLN A 394 1.66 -5.73 18.75
C GLN A 394 2.21 -5.01 17.50
N GLU A 395 3.10 -5.65 16.74
CA GLU A 395 3.73 -5.04 15.56
C GLU A 395 2.71 -4.63 14.50
N SER A 396 1.65 -5.43 14.35
CA SER A 396 0.55 -5.18 13.42
C SER A 396 -0.30 -3.98 13.84
N LEU A 397 -0.71 -3.90 15.10
CA LEU A 397 -1.50 -2.78 15.62
C LEU A 397 -0.67 -1.49 15.68
N GLU A 398 0.62 -1.57 16.00
CA GLU A 398 1.55 -0.44 15.87
C GLU A 398 1.68 0.03 14.42
N SER A 399 1.70 -0.89 13.44
CA SER A 399 1.72 -0.51 12.03
C SER A 399 0.44 0.22 11.60
N VAL A 400 -0.71 -0.12 12.20
CA VAL A 400 -1.97 0.62 11.99
C VAL A 400 -1.84 2.02 12.58
N GLU A 401 -1.33 2.15 13.81
CA GLU A 401 -1.11 3.45 14.45
C GLU A 401 -0.09 4.31 13.70
N ASP A 402 0.98 3.73 13.16
CA ASP A 402 1.96 4.44 12.33
C ASP A 402 1.30 5.07 11.08
N ALA A 403 0.48 4.29 10.37
CA ALA A 403 -0.21 4.79 9.18
C ALA A 403 -1.28 5.83 9.52
N ARG A 404 -2.10 5.54 10.54
CA ARG A 404 -3.18 6.42 11.01
C ARG A 404 -2.65 7.75 11.54
N SER A 405 -1.57 7.73 12.34
CA SER A 405 -0.97 8.94 12.89
C SER A 405 -0.41 9.87 11.82
N VAL A 406 0.21 9.34 10.77
CA VAL A 406 0.65 10.13 9.63
C VAL A 406 -0.53 10.70 8.86
N MET A 407 -1.58 9.90 8.63
CA MET A 407 -2.78 10.39 7.96
C MET A 407 -3.42 11.55 8.74
N ASP A 408 -3.60 11.40 10.05
CA ASP A 408 -4.10 12.45 10.94
C ASP A 408 -3.21 13.70 10.94
N GLU A 409 -1.89 13.53 10.95
CA GLU A 409 -0.94 14.63 10.83
C GLU A 409 -1.12 15.38 9.50
N MET A 410 -1.26 14.64 8.40
CA MET A 410 -1.38 15.25 7.07
C MET A 410 -2.69 16.01 6.89
N LEU A 411 -3.76 15.64 7.60
CA LEU A 411 -5.04 16.35 7.58
C LEU A 411 -4.98 17.75 8.21
N MET A 412 -3.94 18.08 8.99
CA MET A 412 -3.65 19.49 9.37
C MET A 412 -3.45 20.38 8.14
N PHE A 413 -3.05 19.79 7.00
CA PHE A 413 -2.78 20.46 5.75
C PHE A 413 -3.83 20.11 4.68
N ARG A 414 -5.08 19.82 5.09
CA ARG A 414 -6.20 19.38 4.24
C ARG A 414 -6.31 20.10 2.89
N GLU A 415 -6.27 21.43 2.90
CA GLU A 415 -6.38 22.22 1.66
C GLU A 415 -5.30 21.86 0.63
N PHE A 416 -4.06 21.59 1.07
CA PHE A 416 -3.01 21.10 0.18
C PHE A 416 -3.31 19.69 -0.33
N LEU A 417 -3.82 18.80 0.52
CA LEU A 417 -4.17 17.44 0.10
C LEU A 417 -5.33 17.39 -0.90
N GLU A 418 -6.21 18.40 -0.89
CA GLU A 418 -7.39 18.48 -1.76
C GLU A 418 -7.11 19.25 -3.06
N GLN A 419 -6.29 20.30 -3.00
CA GLN A 419 -6.14 21.26 -4.11
C GLN A 419 -4.69 21.43 -4.57
N GLY A 420 -3.73 20.93 -3.79
CA GLY A 420 -2.31 21.10 -4.06
C GLY A 420 -1.80 20.22 -5.19
N GLN A 421 -0.86 20.75 -5.97
CA GLN A 421 -0.17 20.00 -7.02
C GLN A 421 1.18 19.49 -6.51
N PRO A 422 1.50 18.19 -6.68
CA PRO A 422 2.83 17.65 -6.35
C PRO A 422 3.96 18.40 -7.06
N MET A 423 5.02 18.69 -6.32
CA MET A 423 6.16 19.49 -6.81
C MET A 423 7.38 18.66 -7.19
N ASN A 424 7.52 17.44 -6.65
CA ASN A 424 8.70 16.61 -6.86
C ASN A 424 8.39 15.12 -6.77
N PHE A 425 8.85 14.38 -7.76
CA PHE A 425 8.81 12.91 -7.78
C PHE A 425 10.22 12.29 -7.76
N ASP A 426 11.27 13.09 -7.80
CA ASP A 426 12.64 12.59 -7.82
C ASP A 426 13.09 12.12 -6.45
N LEU A 427 14.03 11.17 -6.45
CA LEU A 427 14.71 10.67 -5.27
C LEU A 427 16.23 10.70 -5.46
N PRO A 428 17.00 10.91 -4.39
CA PRO A 428 18.42 10.65 -4.43
C PRO A 428 18.69 9.15 -4.69
N ALA A 429 19.88 8.85 -5.19
CA ALA A 429 20.28 7.46 -5.40
C ALA A 429 20.22 6.67 -4.08
N MET A 430 19.84 5.39 -4.18
CA MET A 430 19.83 4.46 -3.06
C MET A 430 21.23 4.38 -2.42
N ARG A 431 21.27 4.18 -1.09
CA ARG A 431 22.47 4.20 -0.24
C ARG A 431 23.25 5.52 -0.27
N THR A 432 22.57 6.64 -0.52
CA THR A 432 23.17 7.97 -0.40
C THR A 432 22.50 8.80 0.69
N TYR A 433 23.20 9.84 1.14
CA TYR A 433 22.69 10.85 2.07
C TYR A 433 22.17 12.09 1.34
N GLY A 434 21.60 11.90 0.15
CA GLY A 434 20.94 12.99 -0.56
C GLY A 434 19.77 13.57 0.24
N ILE A 435 19.31 14.75 -0.18
CA ILE A 435 18.09 15.34 0.37
C ILE A 435 16.92 14.68 -0.35
N VAL A 436 16.00 14.11 0.43
CA VAL A 436 14.67 13.75 -0.02
C VAL A 436 13.75 14.93 0.28
N TRP A 437 12.97 15.34 -0.72
CA TRP A 437 11.92 16.31 -0.48
C TRP A 437 10.65 15.98 -1.27
N SER A 438 9.51 16.34 -0.70
CA SER A 438 8.19 16.29 -1.35
C SER A 438 7.47 17.59 -1.04
N GLY A 439 6.54 18.00 -1.88
CA GLY A 439 5.73 19.17 -1.58
C GLY A 439 4.49 19.29 -2.44
N LEU A 440 3.53 20.05 -1.92
CA LEU A 440 2.27 20.38 -2.58
C LEU A 440 2.20 21.90 -2.76
N ALA A 441 1.91 22.34 -3.99
CA ALA A 441 1.80 23.74 -4.35
C ALA A 441 0.34 24.17 -4.47
N LEU A 442 -0.01 25.25 -3.78
CA LEU A 442 -1.18 26.08 -4.04
C LEU A 442 -0.73 27.35 -4.77
N PRO A 443 -1.64 28.15 -5.34
CA PRO A 443 -1.26 29.34 -6.09
C PRO A 443 -0.39 30.34 -5.32
N ASP A 444 -0.57 30.49 -4.01
CA ASP A 444 0.06 31.52 -3.17
C ASP A 444 1.01 31.00 -2.08
N ARG A 445 1.05 29.68 -1.87
CA ARG A 445 1.88 29.03 -0.86
C ARG A 445 2.23 27.60 -1.25
N VAL A 446 3.35 27.12 -0.77
CA VAL A 446 3.76 25.71 -0.93
C VAL A 446 4.04 25.08 0.43
N LEU A 447 3.68 23.80 0.56
CA LEU A 447 4.01 22.97 1.71
C LEU A 447 5.12 22.01 1.29
N VAL A 448 6.27 22.04 1.97
CA VAL A 448 7.45 21.27 1.58
C VAL A 448 7.97 20.48 2.77
N ARG A 449 8.10 19.17 2.63
CA ARG A 449 8.81 18.32 3.60
C ARG A 449 10.18 17.96 3.07
N VAL A 450 11.19 18.10 3.92
CA VAL A 450 12.58 17.75 3.63
C VAL A 450 13.14 16.78 4.67
N PHE A 451 13.95 15.84 4.21
CA PHE A 451 14.56 14.79 5.01
C PHE A 451 15.92 14.39 4.41
N THR A 452 16.84 13.89 5.23
CA THR A 452 18.05 13.22 4.75
C THR A 452 18.42 12.08 5.67
N PHE A 453 18.94 10.98 5.12
CA PHE A 453 19.49 9.89 5.93
C PHE A 453 20.82 10.25 6.61
N GLY A 454 21.50 11.30 6.14
CA GLY A 454 22.80 11.70 6.66
C GLY A 454 22.72 12.27 8.08
N PRO A 455 23.76 12.08 8.90
CA PRO A 455 23.84 12.70 10.23
C PRO A 455 24.02 14.23 10.16
N GLU A 456 24.51 14.73 9.03
CA GLU A 456 24.76 16.15 8.79
C GLU A 456 23.51 16.88 8.31
N THR A 457 23.34 18.12 8.78
CA THR A 457 22.32 19.02 8.24
C THR A 457 22.71 19.43 6.82
N ARG A 458 21.75 19.34 5.90
CA ARG A 458 21.92 19.75 4.50
C ARG A 458 20.92 20.86 4.17
N THR A 459 21.19 21.61 3.11
CA THR A 459 20.31 22.70 2.65
C THR A 459 19.73 22.36 1.29
N LEU A 460 18.41 22.42 1.16
CA LEU A 460 17.70 22.39 -0.12
C LEU A 460 17.57 23.83 -0.63
N ASP A 461 18.14 24.10 -1.79
CA ASP A 461 17.86 25.31 -2.56
C ASP A 461 16.60 25.05 -3.42
N LEU A 462 15.51 25.76 -3.15
CA LEU A 462 14.21 25.58 -3.81
C LEU A 462 13.74 26.89 -4.45
N ILE A 463 13.15 26.79 -5.64
CA ILE A 463 12.43 27.87 -6.30
C ILE A 463 10.93 27.55 -6.30
N PRO A 464 10.20 27.86 -5.22
CA PRO A 464 8.78 27.49 -5.10
C PRO A 464 7.86 28.33 -6.00
N PHE A 465 8.31 29.54 -6.37
CA PHE A 465 7.60 30.44 -7.29
C PHE A 465 8.61 31.08 -8.26
N PRO A 466 8.18 31.48 -9.47
CA PRO A 466 9.05 32.17 -10.42
C PRO A 466 9.79 33.36 -9.77
N GLY A 467 11.12 33.31 -9.76
CA GLY A 467 11.98 34.37 -9.22
C GLY A 467 12.12 34.39 -7.70
N VAL A 468 11.51 33.46 -6.96
CA VAL A 468 11.61 33.37 -5.50
C VAL A 468 12.49 32.19 -5.14
N ALA A 469 13.66 32.43 -4.54
CA ALA A 469 14.56 31.38 -4.07
C ALA A 469 14.51 31.29 -2.54
N VAL A 470 14.42 30.07 -2.01
CA VAL A 470 14.45 29.80 -0.56
C VAL A 470 15.44 28.67 -0.25
N LYS A 471 15.94 28.70 0.98
CA LYS A 471 16.84 27.67 1.53
C LYS A 471 16.16 26.97 2.68
N LEU A 472 16.01 25.66 2.61
CA LEU A 472 15.34 24.85 3.63
C LEU A 472 16.33 23.84 4.23
N GLU A 473 16.41 23.77 5.55
CA GLU A 473 17.29 22.82 6.24
C GLU A 473 16.65 21.43 6.28
N ALA A 474 17.39 20.44 5.78
CA ALA A 474 17.08 19.02 5.86
C ALA A 474 17.95 18.35 6.93
N THR A 475 17.30 17.58 7.79
CA THR A 475 17.97 16.79 8.84
C THR A 475 17.41 15.36 8.85
N ASN A 476 18.08 14.46 9.54
CA ASN A 476 17.59 13.09 9.79
C ASN A 476 16.35 13.02 10.69
N ARG A 477 15.85 14.15 11.19
CA ARG A 477 14.57 14.23 11.90
C ARG A 477 13.41 14.68 11.03
N GLY A 478 13.68 15.14 9.80
CA GLY A 478 12.67 15.69 8.92
C GLY A 478 12.10 17.04 9.40
N ALA A 479 11.65 17.86 8.45
CA ALA A 479 10.93 19.09 8.75
C ALA A 479 9.95 19.43 7.62
N THR A 480 8.77 19.94 8.00
CA THR A 480 7.77 20.47 7.06
C THR A 480 7.78 22.00 7.16
N TYR A 481 7.91 22.65 6.02
CA TYR A 481 7.95 24.08 5.83
C TYR A 481 6.71 24.56 5.08
N LEU A 482 6.18 25.70 5.49
CA LEU A 482 5.26 26.49 4.68
C LEU A 482 6.03 27.67 4.10
N VAL A 483 5.96 27.85 2.79
CA VAL A 483 6.62 28.94 2.08
C VAL A 483 5.60 29.76 1.31
N ASP A 484 5.60 31.08 1.49
CA ASP A 484 4.70 31.99 0.76
C ASP A 484 5.34 32.59 -0.50
N ARG A 485 4.55 33.31 -1.30
CA ARG A 485 5.01 34.03 -2.50
C ARG A 485 6.12 35.06 -2.28
N ALA A 486 6.34 35.51 -1.04
CA ALA A 486 7.44 36.42 -0.72
C ALA A 486 8.74 35.68 -0.37
N GLY A 487 8.74 34.34 -0.41
CA GLY A 487 9.88 33.51 -0.04
C GLY A 487 10.05 33.36 1.47
N ARG A 488 9.06 33.72 2.28
CA ARG A 488 9.12 33.53 3.73
C ARG A 488 8.83 32.07 4.04
N ALA A 489 9.85 31.34 4.48
CA ALA A 489 9.74 29.97 4.93
C ALA A 489 9.59 29.91 6.46
N ARG A 490 8.58 29.18 6.94
CA ARG A 490 8.43 28.85 8.37
C ARG A 490 8.26 27.36 8.56
N VAL A 491 8.88 26.82 9.61
CA VAL A 491 8.68 25.42 9.99
C VAL A 491 7.30 25.29 10.64
N VAL A 492 6.47 24.41 10.09
CA VAL A 492 5.12 24.10 10.60
C VAL A 492 5.06 22.77 11.32
N ARG A 493 6.03 21.87 11.07
CA ARG A 493 6.19 20.60 11.78
C ARG A 493 7.66 20.18 11.81
N ARG A 494 8.11 19.62 12.93
CA ARG A 494 9.45 19.00 13.08
C ARG A 494 9.29 17.56 13.55
N GLY A 495 10.26 16.72 13.19
CA GLY A 495 10.42 15.39 13.78
C GLY A 495 9.84 14.25 12.95
N LEU A 496 10.32 13.05 13.28
CA LEU A 496 9.81 11.76 12.82
C LEU A 496 8.65 11.28 13.70
N LEU A 497 8.47 11.89 14.89
CA LEU A 497 7.54 11.48 15.94
C LEU A 497 6.16 12.12 15.83
#